data_AF-B1ZDR1-F1
#
_entry.id   AF-B1ZDR1-F1
#
_cell.length_a   1.000
_cell.length_b   1.000
_cell.length_c   1.000
_cell.angle_alpha   90.00
_cell.angle_beta   90.00
_cell.angle_gamma   90.00
#
_symmetry.space_group_name_H-M   'P 1'
#
loop_
_entity.id
_entity.type
_entity.pdbx_description
1 polymer ?
#
loop_
_entity_poly.entity_id
_entity_poly.type
_entity_poly.pdbx_seq_one_letter_code
_entity_poly.pdbx_strand_id
1 'polypeptide(L)'
;MAEPTEKRLVSETGVAARVAQIVEGPIEGLGFRLVRVKISNTNGCTVQIMAERPDGTMGVDECETVSRAISPILDLEDPVGGAYYLEISSPGIDRPLVRVSDFERWAGYEAKVELAVPMDGRKRFRGILGVPSADGATVPIDLPDVKPGLPSRIDLPLRDLGEAHLVLTDDLIRESLRRGSAPPQDGEDVDEEAGEAPEDEVPQVRFIPQPKRPKPKMDKKSDKKSDKPVKAKKPKPGGGIVTKAARLKNRDTLH
;
A
#
# COMPACT_ATOMS: atom_id res chain seq x y z
N MET A 1 -14.08 9.69 15.78
CA MET A 1 -13.69 8.27 15.93
C MET A 1 -13.84 7.64 14.56
N ALA A 2 -12.81 6.98 14.02
CA ALA A 2 -12.92 6.33 12.72
C ALA A 2 -13.72 5.03 12.88
N GLU A 3 -14.85 4.92 12.17
CA GLU A 3 -15.63 3.69 12.14
C GLU A 3 -14.84 2.60 11.39
N PRO A 4 -14.79 1.35 11.90
CA PRO A 4 -14.03 0.28 11.26
C PRO A 4 -14.52 -0.03 9.84
N THR A 5 -15.80 0.24 9.56
CA THR A 5 -16.50 -0.05 8.30
C THR A 5 -16.70 1.18 7.41
N GLU A 6 -15.97 2.28 7.66
CA GLU A 6 -16.07 3.46 6.81
C GLU A 6 -15.69 3.12 5.35
N LYS A 7 -16.62 3.44 4.44
CA LYS A 7 -16.50 3.11 3.03
C LYS A 7 -15.38 3.90 2.35
N ARG A 8 -14.62 3.22 1.49
CA ARG A 8 -13.63 3.86 0.62
C ARG A 8 -14.32 4.73 -0.45
N LEU A 9 -13.84 5.96 -0.58
CA LEU A 9 -14.22 6.97 -1.57
C LEU A 9 -13.74 6.60 -2.98
N VAL A 10 -12.64 5.87 -3.07
CA VAL A 10 -12.04 5.39 -4.33
C VAL A 10 -12.10 3.87 -4.35
N SER A 11 -12.50 3.31 -5.49
CA SER A 11 -12.47 1.87 -5.76
C SER A 11 -11.51 1.55 -6.91
N GLU A 12 -10.88 0.38 -6.80
CA GLU A 12 -10.07 -0.17 -7.87
C GLU A 12 -10.93 -0.61 -9.07
N THR A 13 -10.29 -0.86 -10.22
CA THR A 13 -10.96 -1.39 -11.42
C THR A 13 -10.37 -2.74 -11.85
N GLY A 14 -11.12 -3.51 -12.65
CA GLY A 14 -10.65 -4.76 -13.26
C GLY A 14 -10.31 -5.85 -12.23
N VAL A 15 -9.14 -6.48 -12.41
CA VAL A 15 -8.66 -7.57 -11.52
C VAL A 15 -8.47 -7.08 -10.09
N ALA A 16 -7.95 -5.86 -9.90
CA ALA A 16 -7.73 -5.29 -8.58
C ALA A 16 -9.05 -5.11 -7.80
N ALA A 17 -10.13 -4.73 -8.49
CA ALA A 17 -11.47 -4.62 -7.89
C ALA A 17 -11.99 -5.98 -7.39
N ARG A 18 -11.79 -7.04 -8.18
CA ARG A 18 -12.19 -8.40 -7.77
C ARG A 18 -11.40 -8.88 -6.57
N VAL A 19 -10.08 -8.66 -6.58
CA VAL A 19 -9.23 -8.97 -5.43
C VAL A 19 -9.71 -8.21 -4.20
N ALA A 20 -9.96 -6.90 -4.30
CA ALA A 20 -10.47 -6.09 -3.20
C ALA A 20 -11.77 -6.65 -2.61
N GLN A 21 -12.76 -6.97 -3.47
CA GLN A 21 -14.04 -7.55 -3.04
C GLN A 21 -13.88 -8.87 -2.27
N ILE A 22 -12.92 -9.70 -2.65
CA ILE A 22 -12.66 -10.99 -2.00
C ILE A 22 -11.98 -10.80 -0.63
N VAL A 23 -11.04 -9.85 -0.52
CA VAL A 23 -10.19 -9.72 0.68
C VAL A 23 -10.72 -8.73 1.70
N GLU A 24 -11.59 -7.80 1.33
CA GLU A 24 -12.06 -6.72 2.21
C GLU A 24 -12.76 -7.28 3.46
N GLY A 25 -13.71 -8.20 3.30
CA GLY A 25 -14.41 -8.85 4.42
C GLY A 25 -13.47 -9.60 5.39
N PRO A 26 -12.59 -10.51 4.90
CA PRO A 26 -11.61 -11.18 5.76
C PRO A 26 -10.65 -10.22 6.48
N ILE A 27 -10.19 -9.16 5.82
CA ILE A 27 -9.30 -8.14 6.42
C ILE A 27 -10.04 -7.38 7.53
N GLU A 28 -11.29 -7.00 7.29
CA GLU A 28 -12.16 -6.35 8.29
C GLU A 28 -12.46 -7.25 9.48
N GLY A 29 -12.69 -8.55 9.25
CA GLY A 29 -12.89 -9.54 10.31
C GLY A 29 -11.70 -9.70 11.25
N LEU A 30 -10.49 -9.37 10.79
CA LEU A 30 -9.26 -9.35 11.60
C LEU A 30 -9.01 -8.00 12.31
N GLY A 31 -9.90 -7.02 12.15
CA GLY A 31 -9.75 -5.69 12.73
C GLY A 31 -8.83 -4.74 11.95
N PHE A 32 -8.58 -5.05 10.68
CA PHE A 32 -7.85 -4.17 9.75
C PHE A 32 -8.81 -3.56 8.73
N ARG A 33 -8.35 -2.55 8.01
CA ARG A 33 -9.06 -1.91 6.90
C ARG A 33 -8.22 -2.04 5.65
N LEU A 34 -8.86 -2.40 4.55
CA LEU A 34 -8.23 -2.34 3.24
C LEU A 34 -7.96 -0.87 2.87
N VAL A 35 -6.75 -0.56 2.41
CA VAL A 35 -6.37 0.78 1.91
C VAL A 35 -6.36 0.77 0.39
N ARG A 36 -5.60 -0.13 -0.21
CA ARG A 36 -5.45 -0.21 -1.68
C ARG A 36 -5.10 -1.62 -2.12
N VAL A 37 -5.64 -2.03 -3.25
CA VAL A 37 -5.15 -3.15 -4.05
C VAL A 37 -4.51 -2.64 -5.33
N LYS A 38 -3.33 -3.16 -5.67
CA LYS A 38 -2.65 -2.84 -6.93
C LYS A 38 -2.08 -4.09 -7.57
N ILE A 39 -2.39 -4.29 -8.84
CA ILE A 39 -1.76 -5.33 -9.67
C ILE A 39 -0.64 -4.69 -10.48
N SER A 40 0.53 -5.31 -10.51
CA SER A 40 1.65 -4.88 -11.35
C SER A 40 2.34 -6.06 -12.03
N ASN A 41 2.98 -5.82 -13.17
CA ASN A 41 3.77 -6.84 -13.89
C ASN A 41 5.19 -7.02 -13.30
N THR A 42 5.42 -6.51 -12.09
CA THR A 42 6.67 -6.73 -11.37
C THR A 42 6.81 -8.21 -11.05
N ASN A 43 8.00 -8.79 -11.26
CA ASN A 43 8.27 -10.22 -11.07
C ASN A 43 7.27 -11.14 -11.82
N GLY A 44 6.81 -10.72 -13.01
CA GLY A 44 5.79 -11.43 -13.78
C GLY A 44 4.38 -10.93 -13.46
N CYS A 45 3.91 -11.13 -12.22
CA CYS A 45 2.67 -10.57 -11.70
C CYS A 45 2.78 -10.43 -10.18
N THR A 46 2.47 -9.24 -9.65
CA THR A 46 2.47 -8.98 -8.21
C THR A 46 1.14 -8.33 -7.81
N VAL A 47 0.47 -8.94 -6.84
CA VAL A 47 -0.71 -8.42 -6.13
C VAL A 47 -0.21 -7.72 -4.86
N GLN A 48 -0.29 -6.39 -4.85
CA GLN A 48 0.06 -5.58 -3.68
C GLN A 48 -1.20 -5.17 -2.95
N ILE A 49 -1.28 -5.49 -1.67
CA ILE A 49 -2.39 -5.13 -0.79
C ILE A 49 -1.84 -4.28 0.33
N MET A 50 -2.39 -3.07 0.46
CA MET A 50 -2.15 -2.18 1.58
C MET A 50 -3.29 -2.30 2.57
N ALA A 51 -2.97 -2.57 3.83
CA ALA A 51 -3.92 -2.61 4.92
C ALA A 51 -3.38 -1.81 6.12
N GLU A 52 -4.26 -1.47 7.05
CA GLU A 52 -3.91 -0.83 8.32
C GLU A 52 -5.00 -1.06 9.35
N ARG A 53 -4.71 -0.86 10.63
CA ARG A 53 -5.73 -0.75 11.67
C ARG A 53 -6.52 0.55 11.50
N PRO A 54 -7.72 0.69 12.12
CA PRO A 54 -8.48 1.94 12.13
C PRO A 54 -7.71 3.17 12.63
N ASP A 55 -6.69 2.96 13.47
CA ASP A 55 -5.79 4.01 13.97
C ASP A 55 -4.66 4.39 13.00
N GLY A 56 -4.54 3.72 11.85
CA GLY A 56 -3.54 3.96 10.82
C GLY A 56 -2.21 3.21 11.02
N THR A 57 -2.11 2.35 12.03
CA THR A 57 -0.90 1.54 12.30
C THR A 57 -0.99 0.16 11.65
N MET A 58 0.17 -0.43 11.34
CA MET A 58 0.26 -1.86 11.04
C MET A 58 1.69 -2.36 11.20
N GLY A 59 1.91 -3.41 12.00
CA GLY A 59 3.20 -4.05 12.24
C GLY A 59 3.55 -5.14 11.23
N VAL A 60 4.74 -5.74 11.37
CA VAL A 60 5.22 -6.85 10.51
C VAL A 60 4.36 -8.11 10.73
N ASP A 61 4.15 -8.49 11.98
CA ASP A 61 3.39 -9.71 12.35
C ASP A 61 1.92 -9.62 11.90
N GLU A 62 1.38 -8.41 11.88
CA GLU A 62 0.04 -8.12 11.39
C GLU A 62 -0.04 -8.27 9.87
N CYS A 63 1.00 -7.86 9.14
CA CYS A 63 1.09 -8.10 7.69
C CYS A 63 1.14 -9.61 7.40
N GLU A 64 1.88 -10.36 8.20
CA GLU A 64 1.92 -11.82 8.10
C GLU A 64 0.55 -12.44 8.42
N THR A 65 -0.12 -11.98 9.48
CA THR A 65 -1.46 -12.43 9.87
C THR A 65 -2.46 -12.23 8.73
N VAL A 66 -2.50 -11.03 8.15
CA VAL A 66 -3.34 -10.71 6.99
C VAL A 66 -2.97 -11.61 5.80
N SER A 67 -1.67 -11.77 5.51
CA SER A 67 -1.20 -12.63 4.42
C SER A 67 -1.68 -14.07 4.58
N ARG A 68 -1.52 -14.66 5.76
CA ARG A 68 -1.93 -16.04 6.06
C ARG A 68 -3.44 -16.24 5.93
N ALA A 69 -4.23 -15.24 6.32
CA ALA A 69 -5.69 -15.30 6.25
C ALA A 69 -6.24 -15.22 4.82
N ILE A 70 -5.72 -14.31 3.99
CA ILE A 70 -6.29 -14.06 2.65
C ILE A 70 -5.70 -14.93 1.55
N SER A 71 -4.47 -15.45 1.73
CA SER A 71 -3.81 -16.25 0.69
C SER A 71 -4.63 -17.47 0.25
N PRO A 72 -5.17 -18.31 1.17
CA PRO A 72 -5.98 -19.46 0.76
C PRO A 72 -7.26 -19.06 0.02
N ILE A 73 -7.87 -17.93 0.41
CA ILE A 73 -9.09 -17.40 -0.21
C ILE A 73 -8.80 -16.95 -1.64
N LEU A 74 -7.71 -16.21 -1.85
CA LEU A 74 -7.26 -15.79 -3.18
C LEU A 74 -6.85 -16.97 -4.06
N ASP A 75 -6.26 -18.02 -3.47
CA ASP A 75 -5.91 -19.25 -4.18
C ASP A 75 -7.17 -20.01 -4.65
N LEU A 76 -8.23 -20.02 -3.85
CA LEU A 76 -9.51 -20.66 -4.17
C LEU A 76 -10.29 -19.89 -5.24
N GLU A 77 -10.47 -18.58 -5.05
CA GLU A 77 -11.27 -17.73 -5.95
C GLU A 77 -10.53 -17.38 -7.27
N ASP A 78 -9.20 -17.48 -7.28
CA ASP A 78 -8.30 -17.24 -8.43
C ASP A 78 -8.64 -16.00 -9.29
N PRO A 79 -8.84 -14.80 -8.70
CA PRO A 79 -9.28 -13.61 -9.45
C PRO A 79 -8.26 -13.11 -10.49
N VAL A 80 -6.99 -13.52 -10.35
CA VAL A 80 -5.85 -13.18 -11.21
C VAL A 80 -5.72 -14.14 -12.38
N GLY A 81 -6.08 -15.43 -12.21
CA GLY A 81 -6.11 -16.45 -13.25
C GLY A 81 -4.75 -17.08 -13.60
N GLY A 82 -3.69 -16.78 -12.84
CA GLY A 82 -2.33 -17.26 -13.09
C GLY A 82 -1.42 -17.09 -11.87
N ALA A 83 -0.15 -17.49 -12.00
CA ALA A 83 0.81 -17.33 -10.91
C ALA A 83 1.11 -15.85 -10.62
N TYR A 84 1.19 -15.50 -9.33
CA TYR A 84 1.48 -14.15 -8.87
C TYR A 84 2.29 -14.18 -7.56
N TYR A 85 2.92 -13.05 -7.25
CA TYR A 85 3.52 -12.76 -5.94
C TYR A 85 2.53 -11.96 -5.10
N LEU A 86 2.33 -12.32 -3.84
CA LEU A 86 1.50 -11.56 -2.90
C LEU A 86 2.39 -10.68 -2.02
N GLU A 87 2.13 -9.38 -2.01
CA GLU A 87 2.82 -8.42 -1.14
C GLU A 87 1.78 -7.75 -0.22
N ILE A 88 1.94 -7.93 1.09
CA ILE A 88 1.13 -7.26 2.10
C ILE A 88 1.96 -6.17 2.75
N SER A 89 1.40 -4.98 2.84
CA SER A 89 2.11 -3.83 3.39
C SER A 89 1.23 -2.87 4.14
N SER A 90 1.86 -2.11 5.03
CA SER A 90 1.28 -0.87 5.54
C SER A 90 1.45 0.26 4.51
N PRO A 91 0.55 1.25 4.44
CA PRO A 91 0.66 2.31 3.43
C PRO A 91 1.87 3.24 3.62
N GLY A 92 2.40 3.35 4.85
CA GLY A 92 3.58 4.16 5.17
C GLY A 92 3.37 5.67 4.93
N ILE A 93 4.45 6.38 4.57
CA ILE A 93 4.40 7.84 4.37
C ILE A 93 3.70 8.27 3.08
N ASP A 94 3.79 7.47 2.01
CA ASP A 94 3.15 7.74 0.71
C ASP A 94 1.71 7.20 0.70
N ARG A 95 0.98 7.41 1.80
CA ARG A 95 -0.32 6.75 2.03
C ARG A 95 -1.39 7.29 1.09
N PRO A 96 -2.16 6.41 0.44
CA PRO A 96 -3.40 6.80 -0.20
C PRO A 96 -4.41 7.35 0.82
N LEU A 97 -5.13 8.41 0.47
CA LEU A 97 -6.26 8.93 1.23
C LEU A 97 -7.53 8.43 0.55
N VAL A 98 -8.17 7.44 1.16
CA VAL A 98 -9.30 6.72 0.54
C VAL A 98 -10.58 6.84 1.36
N ARG A 99 -10.57 7.46 2.54
CA ARG A 99 -11.72 7.66 3.42
C ARG A 99 -11.81 9.11 3.90
N VAL A 100 -12.96 9.56 4.38
CA VAL A 100 -13.12 10.90 4.96
C VAL A 100 -12.25 11.04 6.20
N SER A 101 -12.18 10.00 7.04
CA SER A 101 -11.30 9.98 8.21
C SER A 101 -9.80 10.09 7.87
N ASP A 102 -9.39 9.71 6.66
CA ASP A 102 -8.02 9.91 6.21
C ASP A 102 -7.73 11.40 6.00
N PHE A 103 -8.66 12.15 5.40
CA PHE A 103 -8.51 13.59 5.22
C PHE A 103 -8.56 14.34 6.56
N GLU A 104 -9.43 13.94 7.48
CA GLU A 104 -9.50 14.52 8.82
C GLU A 104 -8.18 14.30 9.60
N ARG A 105 -7.67 13.06 9.61
CA ARG A 105 -6.45 12.68 10.33
C ARG A 105 -5.21 13.44 9.85
N TRP A 106 -5.15 13.74 8.55
CA TRP A 106 -3.99 14.36 7.91
C TRP A 106 -4.26 15.79 7.47
N ALA A 107 -5.27 16.45 8.06
CA ALA A 107 -5.44 17.89 7.96
C ALA A 107 -4.15 18.60 8.44
N GLY A 108 -3.76 19.65 7.72
CA GLY A 108 -2.51 20.38 7.92
C GLY A 108 -1.30 19.84 7.16
N TYR A 109 -1.41 18.67 6.50
CA TYR A 109 -0.33 18.10 5.68
C TYR A 109 -0.52 18.37 4.20
N GLU A 110 0.61 18.41 3.47
CA GLU A 110 0.58 18.54 2.02
C GLU A 110 0.13 17.24 1.35
N ALA A 111 -0.85 17.32 0.45
CA ALA A 111 -1.35 16.20 -0.33
C ALA A 111 -1.44 16.55 -1.81
N LYS A 112 -1.42 15.51 -2.64
CA LYS A 112 -1.82 15.58 -4.04
C LYS A 112 -3.18 14.91 -4.18
N VAL A 113 -4.12 15.61 -4.78
CA VAL A 113 -5.48 15.15 -5.02
C VAL A 113 -5.77 15.24 -6.52
N GLU A 114 -6.22 14.14 -7.11
CA GLU A 114 -6.72 14.05 -8.47
C GLU A 114 -8.22 13.74 -8.43
N LEU A 115 -9.02 14.62 -9.03
CA LEU A 115 -10.46 14.39 -9.21
C LEU A 115 -10.72 13.60 -10.50
N ALA A 116 -11.67 12.68 -10.45
CA ALA A 116 -12.18 11.96 -11.61
C ALA A 116 -12.81 12.92 -12.62
N VAL A 117 -13.64 13.85 -12.11
CA VAL A 117 -14.29 14.92 -12.87
C VAL A 117 -13.51 16.23 -12.67
N PRO A 118 -13.12 16.96 -13.74
CA PRO A 118 -12.48 18.26 -13.58
C PRO A 118 -13.38 19.24 -12.84
N MET A 119 -12.78 20.00 -11.93
CA MET A 119 -13.41 21.15 -11.28
C MET A 119 -12.73 22.41 -11.82
N ASP A 120 -13.50 23.33 -12.41
CA ASP A 120 -13.00 24.54 -13.07
C ASP A 120 -11.89 24.26 -14.10
N GLY A 121 -12.03 23.17 -14.86
CA GLY A 121 -11.05 22.73 -15.86
C GLY A 121 -9.75 22.12 -15.28
N ARG A 122 -9.64 22.02 -13.96
CA ARG A 122 -8.49 21.45 -13.25
C ARG A 122 -8.86 20.11 -12.61
N LYS A 123 -8.02 19.09 -12.84
CA LYS A 123 -8.17 17.77 -12.20
C LYS A 123 -7.21 17.56 -11.03
N ARG A 124 -6.03 18.18 -11.07
CA ARG A 124 -4.92 17.89 -10.15
C ARG A 124 -4.65 19.07 -9.23
N PHE A 125 -4.73 18.81 -7.94
CA PHE A 125 -4.52 19.77 -6.87
C PHE A 125 -3.34 19.29 -6.02
N ARG A 126 -2.51 20.24 -5.57
CA ARG A 126 -1.41 20.01 -4.66
C ARG A 126 -1.40 21.16 -3.67
N GLY A 127 -1.46 20.85 -2.40
CA GLY A 127 -1.61 21.86 -1.36
C GLY A 127 -1.83 21.24 0.01
N ILE A 128 -2.06 22.09 1.00
CA ILE A 128 -2.27 21.70 2.39
C ILE A 128 -3.75 21.34 2.59
N LEU A 129 -4.02 20.16 3.13
CA LEU A 129 -5.38 19.74 3.45
C LEU A 129 -5.92 20.52 4.65
N GLY A 130 -7.17 20.94 4.60
CA GLY A 130 -7.90 21.36 5.78
C GLY A 130 -8.84 20.26 6.29
N VAL A 131 -9.63 20.60 7.31
CA VAL A 131 -10.60 19.67 7.89
C VAL A 131 -11.79 19.49 6.94
N PRO A 132 -12.22 18.25 6.63
CA PRO A 132 -13.41 18.00 5.83
C PRO A 132 -14.67 18.70 6.38
N SER A 133 -15.65 18.95 5.52
CA SER A 133 -16.96 19.46 5.95
C SER A 133 -17.64 18.47 6.90
N ALA A 134 -18.53 18.96 7.76
CA ALA A 134 -19.18 18.14 8.80
C ALA A 134 -20.01 16.96 8.22
N ASP A 135 -20.45 17.08 6.97
CA ASP A 135 -21.16 16.03 6.22
C ASP A 135 -20.21 15.08 5.46
N GLY A 136 -18.90 15.30 5.49
CA GLY A 136 -17.90 14.52 4.76
C GLY A 136 -17.98 14.67 3.24
N ALA A 137 -18.70 15.68 2.72
CA ALA A 137 -18.91 15.86 1.28
C ALA A 137 -17.74 16.56 0.58
N THR A 138 -17.02 17.44 1.28
CA THR A 138 -15.95 18.26 0.72
C THR A 138 -14.72 18.30 1.63
N VAL A 139 -13.55 18.52 1.04
CA VAL A 139 -12.31 18.80 1.77
C VAL A 139 -11.66 20.09 1.24
N PRO A 140 -11.40 21.10 2.09
CA PRO A 140 -10.64 22.28 1.69
C PRO A 140 -9.18 21.91 1.40
N ILE A 141 -8.61 22.50 0.35
CA ILE A 141 -7.17 22.46 0.06
C ILE A 141 -6.63 23.88 -0.15
N ASP A 142 -5.57 24.21 0.59
CA ASP A 142 -4.83 25.47 0.45
C ASP A 142 -3.68 25.28 -0.55
N LEU A 143 -3.77 25.96 -1.68
CA LEU A 143 -2.85 25.87 -2.81
C LEU A 143 -1.75 26.95 -2.67
N PRO A 144 -0.47 26.57 -2.51
CA PRO A 144 0.61 27.54 -2.31
C PRO A 144 0.96 28.35 -3.57
N ASP A 145 0.78 27.76 -4.77
CA ASP A 145 1.27 28.31 -6.05
C ASP A 145 0.14 28.79 -6.97
N VAL A 146 -0.77 29.62 -6.45
CA VAL A 146 -1.92 30.12 -7.23
C VAL A 146 -1.58 31.43 -7.95
N LYS A 147 -1.97 31.54 -9.23
CA LYS A 147 -1.83 32.79 -9.98
C LYS A 147 -2.64 33.92 -9.32
N PRO A 148 -2.15 35.16 -9.32
CA PRO A 148 -2.92 36.30 -8.82
C PRO A 148 -4.34 36.34 -9.40
N GLY A 149 -5.35 36.46 -8.55
CA GLY A 149 -6.76 36.53 -8.93
C GLY A 149 -7.55 35.22 -8.86
N LEU A 150 -6.90 34.07 -8.61
CA LEU A 150 -7.58 32.81 -8.32
C LEU A 150 -7.63 32.55 -6.80
N PRO A 151 -8.66 31.84 -6.29
CA PRO A 151 -8.74 31.52 -4.87
C PRO A 151 -7.59 30.60 -4.46
N SER A 152 -6.90 30.95 -3.37
CA SER A 152 -5.83 30.12 -2.78
C SER A 152 -6.40 28.91 -2.04
N ARG A 153 -7.66 28.96 -1.61
CA ARG A 153 -8.36 27.87 -0.93
C ARG A 153 -9.53 27.39 -1.76
N ILE A 154 -9.61 26.09 -1.97
CA ILE A 154 -10.65 25.46 -2.80
C ILE A 154 -11.24 24.27 -2.05
N ASP A 155 -12.57 24.15 -2.05
CA ASP A 155 -13.25 22.98 -1.49
C ASP A 155 -13.40 21.90 -2.58
N LEU A 156 -12.73 20.77 -2.37
CA LEU A 156 -12.75 19.64 -3.30
C LEU A 156 -13.90 18.67 -2.95
N PRO A 157 -14.78 18.32 -3.89
CA PRO A 157 -15.84 17.35 -3.65
C PRO A 157 -15.27 15.93 -3.54
N LEU A 158 -15.40 15.32 -2.36
CA LEU A 158 -14.89 13.97 -2.09
C LEU A 158 -15.60 12.88 -2.91
N ARG A 159 -16.84 13.15 -3.37
CA ARG A 159 -17.57 12.28 -4.30
C ARG A 159 -16.91 12.13 -5.68
N ASP A 160 -16.11 13.13 -6.08
CA ASP A 160 -15.43 13.18 -7.38
C ASP A 160 -13.95 12.79 -7.24
N LEU A 161 -13.55 12.24 -6.08
CA LEU A 161 -12.18 11.83 -5.81
C LEU A 161 -11.77 10.67 -6.73
N GLY A 162 -10.68 10.84 -7.47
CA GLY A 162 -10.06 9.79 -8.28
C GLY A 162 -8.86 9.14 -7.58
N GLU A 163 -7.93 9.96 -7.09
CA GLU A 163 -6.76 9.52 -6.34
C GLU A 163 -6.32 10.61 -5.36
N ALA A 164 -5.89 10.25 -4.15
CA ALA A 164 -5.22 11.17 -3.26
C ALA A 164 -4.10 10.48 -2.48
N HIS A 165 -2.99 11.17 -2.28
CA HIS A 165 -1.88 10.71 -1.46
C HIS A 165 -1.15 11.87 -0.78
N LEU A 166 -0.55 11.60 0.37
CA LEU A 166 0.30 12.57 1.07
C LEU A 166 1.59 12.83 0.30
N VAL A 167 2.08 14.06 0.36
CA VAL A 167 3.36 14.46 -0.20
C VAL A 167 4.44 14.30 0.87
N LEU A 168 5.52 13.62 0.52
CA LEU A 168 6.70 13.47 1.37
C LEU A 168 7.35 14.83 1.63
N THR A 169 6.99 15.45 2.75
CA THR A 169 7.61 16.67 3.30
C THR A 169 8.40 16.33 4.57
N ASP A 170 9.30 17.22 4.99
CA ASP A 170 10.09 17.02 6.22
C ASP A 170 9.20 16.93 7.47
N ASP A 171 8.09 17.69 7.49
CA ASP A 171 7.11 17.63 8.57
C ASP A 171 6.41 16.27 8.62
N LEU A 172 6.04 15.72 7.45
CA LEU A 172 5.44 14.40 7.36
C LEU A 172 6.41 13.29 7.77
N ILE A 173 7.70 13.40 7.39
CA ILE A 173 8.73 12.44 7.82
C ILE A 173 8.87 12.46 9.35
N ARG A 174 8.94 13.66 9.95
CA ARG A 174 9.05 13.81 11.41
C ARG A 174 7.84 13.22 12.14
N GLU A 175 6.63 13.47 11.66
CA GLU A 175 5.42 12.89 12.26
C GLU A 175 5.36 11.36 12.08
N SER A 176 5.73 10.84 10.90
CA SER A 176 5.72 9.40 10.66
C SER A 176 6.74 8.66 11.52
N LEU A 177 7.92 9.24 11.77
CA LEU A 177 8.90 8.67 12.69
C LEU A 177 8.38 8.68 14.13
N ARG A 178 7.68 9.74 14.54
CA ARG A 178 7.04 9.82 15.86
C ARG A 178 5.98 8.73 16.04
N ARG A 179 5.16 8.47 15.03
CA ARG A 179 4.10 7.43 15.07
C ARG A 179 4.64 6.02 14.95
N GLY A 180 5.68 5.80 14.15
CA GLY A 180 6.27 4.48 13.90
C GLY A 180 7.28 4.00 14.95
N SER A 181 7.74 4.89 15.83
CA SER A 181 8.75 4.58 16.86
C SER A 181 8.16 4.28 18.24
N ALA A 182 6.88 3.88 18.35
CA ALA A 182 6.42 3.28 19.60
C ALA A 182 7.28 2.03 19.85
N PRO A 183 8.02 1.94 20.98
CA PRO A 183 8.84 0.77 21.26
C PRO A 183 7.94 -0.47 21.32
N PRO A 184 8.45 -1.67 20.99
CA PRO A 184 7.83 -2.88 21.51
C PRO A 184 7.72 -2.66 23.02
N GLN A 185 6.52 -2.77 23.58
CA GLN A 185 6.43 -2.94 25.02
C GLN A 185 7.11 -4.28 25.28
N ASP A 186 8.30 -4.21 25.87
CA ASP A 186 9.02 -5.35 26.42
C ASP A 186 8.01 -6.15 27.24
N GLY A 187 7.76 -7.39 26.81
CA GLY A 187 6.92 -8.32 27.53
C GLY A 187 7.46 -8.43 28.94
N GLU A 188 6.58 -8.21 29.92
CA GLU A 188 6.89 -8.40 31.33
C GLU A 188 7.50 -9.78 31.51
N ASP A 189 8.73 -9.78 32.03
CA ASP A 189 9.42 -10.94 32.58
C ASP A 189 8.47 -11.65 33.55
N VAL A 190 7.96 -12.81 33.14
CA VAL A 190 7.41 -13.80 34.06
C VAL A 190 8.28 -15.04 33.91
N ASP A 191 9.30 -15.09 34.77
CA ASP A 191 10.00 -16.32 35.14
C ASP A 191 8.95 -17.35 35.61
N GLU A 192 8.79 -18.46 34.88
CA GLU A 192 8.22 -19.67 35.48
C GLU A 192 8.83 -20.93 34.86
N GLU A 193 9.15 -21.85 35.76
CA GLU A 193 10.09 -22.96 35.64
C GLU A 193 9.72 -24.07 34.64
N ALA A 194 10.78 -24.62 34.03
CA ALA A 194 11.03 -26.01 33.68
C ALA A 194 9.84 -26.98 33.52
N GLY A 195 9.57 -27.35 32.26
CA GLY A 195 8.83 -28.56 31.90
C GLY A 195 9.34 -29.09 30.56
N GLU A 196 9.97 -30.27 30.58
CA GLU A 196 10.64 -30.91 29.45
C GLU A 196 9.70 -31.81 28.61
N ALA A 197 10.05 -31.93 27.32
CA ALA A 197 9.67 -32.94 26.30
C ALA A 197 8.53 -32.59 25.31
N PRO A 198 8.52 -33.19 24.10
CA PRO A 198 9.65 -33.44 23.19
C PRO A 198 9.35 -32.99 21.74
N GLU A 199 10.36 -33.17 20.90
CA GLU A 199 10.54 -32.80 19.50
C GLU A 199 9.46 -33.34 18.54
N ASP A 200 8.93 -32.49 17.66
CA ASP A 200 8.19 -32.91 16.46
C ASP A 200 8.59 -32.09 15.22
N GLU A 201 8.71 -32.81 14.11
CA GLU A 201 9.41 -32.49 12.87
C GLU A 201 8.91 -31.24 12.12
N VAL A 202 9.86 -30.39 11.68
CA VAL A 202 9.64 -29.40 10.61
C VAL A 202 10.16 -29.97 9.27
N PRO A 203 9.32 -30.11 8.22
CA PRO A 203 9.78 -30.60 6.95
C PRO A 203 10.63 -29.56 6.21
N GLN A 204 11.82 -29.99 5.81
CA GLN A 204 12.85 -29.23 5.10
C GLN A 204 12.34 -28.68 3.76
N VAL A 205 12.41 -27.36 3.59
CA VAL A 205 12.20 -26.72 2.28
C VAL A 205 13.49 -26.87 1.45
N ARG A 206 13.43 -27.72 0.43
CA ARG A 206 14.53 -27.97 -0.51
C ARG A 206 14.80 -26.75 -1.40
N PHE A 207 16.06 -26.32 -1.41
CA PHE A 207 16.64 -25.37 -2.35
C PHE A 207 16.53 -25.91 -3.79
N ILE A 208 15.87 -25.17 -4.70
CA ILE A 208 16.00 -25.39 -6.15
C ILE A 208 17.01 -24.38 -6.70
N PRO A 209 18.15 -24.80 -7.26
CA PRO A 209 19.16 -23.90 -7.80
C PRO A 209 18.74 -23.28 -9.13
N GLN A 210 19.07 -22.01 -9.35
CA GLN A 210 18.73 -21.27 -10.58
C GLN A 210 19.37 -21.90 -11.84
N PRO A 211 18.64 -22.01 -12.97
CA PRO A 211 19.22 -22.42 -14.23
C PRO A 211 20.06 -21.28 -14.84
N LYS A 212 21.30 -21.60 -15.21
CA LYS A 212 22.25 -20.72 -15.89
C LYS A 212 21.72 -20.36 -17.30
N ARG A 213 21.53 -19.07 -17.57
CA ARG A 213 21.22 -18.57 -18.93
C ARG A 213 22.43 -18.75 -19.87
N PRO A 214 22.24 -19.28 -21.10
CA PRO A 214 23.28 -19.33 -22.11
C PRO A 214 23.47 -17.95 -22.78
N LYS A 215 24.72 -17.62 -23.12
CA LYS A 215 25.13 -16.39 -23.83
C LYS A 215 24.81 -16.50 -25.34
N PRO A 216 24.16 -15.52 -25.98
CA PRO A 216 24.12 -15.45 -27.44
C PRO A 216 25.38 -14.75 -27.99
N LYS A 217 25.91 -15.30 -29.10
CA LYS A 217 27.06 -14.78 -29.87
C LYS A 217 26.66 -13.54 -30.67
N MET A 218 27.62 -12.63 -30.81
CA MET A 218 27.56 -11.37 -31.55
C MET A 218 27.42 -11.57 -33.06
N ASP A 219 26.59 -10.74 -33.71
CA ASP A 219 26.90 -10.21 -35.03
C ASP A 219 26.56 -8.71 -35.10
N LYS A 220 27.49 -7.97 -35.74
CA LYS A 220 27.66 -6.52 -35.76
C LYS A 220 26.78 -5.82 -36.82
N LYS A 221 26.26 -4.63 -36.49
CA LYS A 221 26.37 -3.34 -37.25
C LYS A 221 25.47 -2.26 -36.60
N SER A 222 26.08 -1.25 -35.95
CA SER A 222 26.08 0.20 -36.32
C SER A 222 24.66 0.82 -36.39
N ASP A 223 24.25 1.82 -35.61
CA ASP A 223 24.88 3.16 -35.47
C ASP A 223 24.35 3.99 -34.26
N LYS A 224 25.27 4.81 -33.73
CA LYS A 224 25.18 6.14 -33.07
C LYS A 224 24.13 6.49 -31.97
N LYS A 225 24.71 6.59 -30.75
CA LYS A 225 24.83 7.76 -29.83
C LYS A 225 23.59 8.57 -29.42
N SER A 226 23.23 8.46 -28.13
CA SER A 226 23.44 9.54 -27.14
C SER A 226 23.20 9.04 -25.71
N ASP A 227 24.23 9.16 -24.87
CA ASP A 227 24.28 8.76 -23.46
C ASP A 227 23.71 9.87 -22.55
N LYS A 228 22.90 9.51 -21.54
CA LYS A 228 22.62 10.36 -20.38
C LYS A 228 22.73 9.51 -19.11
N PRO A 229 23.41 10.01 -18.06
CA PRO A 229 23.66 9.21 -16.86
C PRO A 229 22.38 9.07 -16.03
N VAL A 230 22.01 7.82 -15.72
CA VAL A 230 20.95 7.53 -14.74
C VAL A 230 21.52 7.75 -13.33
N LYS A 231 21.08 8.83 -12.67
CA LYS A 231 21.37 9.10 -11.26
C LYS A 231 20.76 8.00 -10.38
N ALA A 232 21.57 7.39 -9.52
CA ALA A 232 21.13 6.50 -8.45
C ALA A 232 20.15 7.23 -7.51
N LYS A 233 18.92 6.72 -7.38
CA LYS A 233 17.95 7.19 -6.38
C LYS A 233 18.40 6.73 -4.99
N LYS A 234 18.60 7.67 -4.06
CA LYS A 234 18.76 7.37 -2.62
C LYS A 234 17.49 6.67 -2.10
N PRO A 235 17.61 5.71 -1.15
CA PRO A 235 16.46 5.09 -0.52
C PRO A 235 15.63 6.15 0.23
N LYS A 236 14.30 6.12 0.09
CA LYS A 236 13.39 7.02 0.80
C LYS A 236 13.32 6.59 2.28
N PRO A 237 13.58 7.48 3.26
CA PRO A 237 13.37 7.17 4.66
C PRO A 237 11.86 7.06 4.96
N GLY A 238 11.45 6.04 5.72
CA GLY A 238 10.08 5.84 6.18
C GLY A 238 9.12 5.15 5.20
N GLY A 239 9.64 4.24 4.36
CA GLY A 239 8.78 3.34 3.59
C GLY A 239 7.89 2.48 4.50
N GLY A 240 6.69 2.15 4.03
CA GLY A 240 5.81 1.22 4.74
C GLY A 240 6.47 -0.14 4.99
N ILE A 241 5.97 -0.88 5.97
CA ILE A 241 6.40 -2.24 6.24
C ILE A 241 5.87 -3.10 5.09
N VAL A 242 6.75 -3.83 4.40
CA VAL A 242 6.38 -4.73 3.31
C VAL A 242 6.82 -6.13 3.67
N THR A 243 5.84 -7.03 3.81
CA THR A 243 6.10 -8.48 3.84
C THR A 243 5.82 -9.04 2.44
N LYS A 244 6.79 -9.75 1.89
CA LYS A 244 6.63 -10.44 0.60
C LYS A 244 6.38 -11.91 0.87
N ALA A 245 5.17 -12.36 0.61
CA ALA A 245 4.86 -13.78 0.54
C ALA A 245 5.00 -14.22 -0.92
N ALA A 246 6.15 -14.83 -1.25
CA ALA A 246 6.33 -15.45 -2.56
C ALA A 246 5.75 -16.86 -2.54
N ARG A 247 4.46 -17.01 -2.87
CA ARG A 247 3.87 -18.32 -3.16
C ARG A 247 3.66 -18.44 -4.66
N LEU A 248 4.57 -19.11 -5.35
CA LEU A 248 4.39 -19.41 -6.77
C LEU A 248 3.35 -20.52 -6.89
N LYS A 249 2.13 -20.18 -7.33
CA LYS A 249 1.10 -21.16 -7.67
C LYS A 249 1.57 -21.95 -8.89
N ASN A 250 2.23 -23.09 -8.67
CA ASN A 250 2.52 -24.06 -9.73
C ASN A 250 1.21 -24.77 -10.07
N ARG A 251 0.68 -24.54 -11.28
CA ARG A 251 -0.47 -25.30 -11.81
C ARG A 251 -0.12 -26.76 -12.18
N ASP A 252 1.16 -27.14 -12.16
CA ASP A 252 1.65 -28.41 -12.69
C ASP A 252 1.76 -29.58 -11.68
N THR A 253 1.20 -29.47 -10.46
CA THR A 253 1.27 -30.54 -9.43
C THR A 253 -0.10 -31.13 -9.04
N LEU A 254 -1.11 -31.04 -9.91
CA LEU A 254 -2.39 -31.73 -9.75
C LEU A 254 -2.50 -32.86 -10.79
N HIS A 255 -1.72 -33.93 -10.59
CA HIS A 255 -1.95 -35.27 -11.13
C HIS A 255 -1.27 -36.30 -10.23
#